data_AF-A0A4P5STA2-F1
#
_entry.id   AF-A0A4P5STA2-F1
#
_cell.length_a   1.000
_cell.length_b   1.000
_cell.length_c   1.000
_cell.angle_alpha   90.00
_cell.angle_beta   90.00
_cell.angle_gamma   90.00
#
_symmetry.space_group_name_H-M   'P 1'
#
loop_
_entity.id
_entity.type
_entity.pdbx_description
1 polymer ?
#
loop_
_entity_poly.entity_id
_entity_poly.type
_entity_poly.pdbx_seq_one_letter_code
_entity_poly.pdbx_strand_id
1 'polypeptide(L)'
;MPELPEVEVTRRTLLKFIENKVIKNIKINNPNLRFKIPENFKKNVTGQKIIKVLRRSKYILIYLKNDYVIIAHLGMSGKFIIKNNYSKDFLKTSYYSNEFSSKHNHLEFFFLII
;
A
#
# COMPACT_ATOMS: atom_id res chain seq x y z
N MET A 1 13.02 -0.49 12.25
CA MET A 1 13.34 0.01 10.90
C MET A 1 13.41 -1.19 9.97
N PRO A 2 12.48 -1.37 9.02
CA PRO A 2 12.53 -2.49 8.09
C PRO A 2 13.82 -2.43 7.27
N GLU A 3 14.54 -3.54 7.20
CA GLU A 3 15.70 -3.69 6.35
C GLU A 3 15.30 -4.22 4.97
N LEU A 4 16.29 -4.45 4.10
CA LEU A 4 16.03 -4.91 2.73
C LEU A 4 15.22 -6.22 2.70
N PRO A 5 15.49 -7.23 3.56
CA PRO A 5 14.69 -8.45 3.60
C PRO A 5 13.22 -8.20 3.97
N GLU A 6 12.94 -7.38 4.98
CA GLU A 6 11.57 -7.09 5.41
C GLU A 6 10.79 -6.31 4.35
N VAL A 7 11.44 -5.35 3.68
CA VAL A 7 10.83 -4.62 2.57
C VAL A 7 10.52 -5.57 1.41
N GLU A 8 11.38 -6.57 1.13
CA GLU A 8 11.10 -7.59 0.11
C GLU A 8 9.93 -8.49 0.52
N VAL A 9 9.82 -8.88 1.79
CA VAL A 9 8.65 -9.62 2.31
C VAL A 9 7.38 -8.81 2.14
N THR A 10 7.38 -7.52 2.53
CA THR A 10 6.22 -6.64 2.32
C THR A 10 5.87 -6.51 0.84
N ARG A 11 6.86 -6.36 -0.05
CA ARG A 11 6.63 -6.30 -1.51
C ARG A 11 5.97 -7.58 -2.03
N ARG A 12 6.48 -8.75 -1.65
CA ARG A 12 5.92 -10.06 -2.04
C ARG A 12 4.48 -10.21 -1.58
N THR A 13 4.20 -9.84 -0.33
CA THR A 13 2.84 -9.90 0.19
C THR A 13 1.91 -8.94 -0.55
N LEU A 14 2.32 -7.68 -0.76
CA LEU A 14 1.53 -6.73 -1.55
C LEU A 14 1.23 -7.29 -2.94
N LEU A 15 2.25 -7.76 -3.66
CA LEU A 15 2.07 -8.33 -5.01
C LEU A 15 0.98 -9.41 -5.02
N LYS A 16 1.07 -10.39 -4.10
CA LYS A 16 0.10 -11.48 -3.98
C LYS A 16 -1.37 -11.01 -3.85
N PHE A 17 -1.60 -9.87 -3.22
CA PHE A 17 -2.95 -9.43 -2.85
C PHE A 17 -3.52 -8.29 -3.68
N ILE A 18 -2.68 -7.47 -4.30
CA ILE A 18 -3.13 -6.26 -5.02
C ILE A 18 -2.76 -6.26 -6.50
N GLU A 19 -1.92 -7.19 -6.95
CA GLU A 19 -1.63 -7.34 -8.37
C GLU A 19 -2.92 -7.55 -9.17
N ASN A 20 -2.99 -6.90 -10.33
CA ASN A 20 -4.15 -6.89 -11.22
C ASN A 20 -5.45 -6.31 -10.63
N LYS A 21 -5.45 -5.78 -9.41
CA LYS A 21 -6.65 -5.12 -8.85
C LYS A 21 -6.78 -3.69 -9.35
N VAL A 22 -8.03 -3.24 -9.46
CA VAL A 22 -8.40 -1.85 -9.79
C VAL A 22 -8.69 -1.10 -8.50
N ILE A 23 -8.06 0.07 -8.33
CA ILE A 23 -8.26 0.94 -7.17
C ILE A 23 -9.61 1.64 -7.33
N LYS A 24 -10.63 1.21 -6.59
CA LYS A 24 -11.98 1.78 -6.60
C LYS A 24 -12.02 3.17 -5.96
N ASN A 25 -11.34 3.33 -4.83
CA ASN A 25 -11.33 4.57 -4.06
C ASN A 25 -10.10 4.65 -3.17
N ILE A 26 -9.77 5.86 -2.73
CA ILE A 26 -8.70 6.14 -1.78
C ILE A 26 -9.24 7.08 -0.71
N LYS A 27 -9.01 6.73 0.55
CA LYS A 27 -9.22 7.62 1.69
C LYS A 27 -7.87 8.07 2.21
N ILE A 28 -7.68 9.39 2.28
CA ILE A 28 -6.45 10.02 2.78
C ILE A 28 -6.81 10.64 4.13
N ASN A 29 -6.37 9.99 5.22
CA ASN A 29 -6.63 10.46 6.58
C ASN A 29 -5.56 11.46 7.03
N ASN A 30 -4.34 11.36 6.50
CA ASN A 30 -3.26 12.32 6.76
C ASN A 30 -2.46 12.62 5.48
N PRO A 31 -2.64 13.80 4.86
CA PRO A 31 -1.86 14.22 3.69
C PRO A 31 -0.43 14.66 4.02
N ASN A 32 -0.16 14.99 5.29
CA ASN A 32 1.12 15.51 5.77
C ASN A 32 2.04 14.39 6.25
N LEU A 33 2.35 13.45 5.35
CA LEU A 33 3.44 12.49 5.56
C LEU A 33 4.79 13.21 5.42
N ARG A 34 5.89 12.49 5.70
CA ARG A 34 7.26 13.02 5.48
C ARG A 34 7.42 13.67 4.10
N PHE A 35 6.82 13.07 3.07
CA PHE A 35 6.56 13.71 1.80
C PHE A 35 5.06 13.95 1.67
N LYS A 36 4.66 15.19 1.44
CA LYS A 36 3.25 15.55 1.30
C LYS A 36 2.63 14.78 0.13
N ILE A 37 1.41 14.30 0.35
CA ILE A 37 0.64 13.66 -0.71
C ILE A 37 0.19 14.76 -1.70
N PRO A 38 0.45 14.62 -3.01
CA PRO A 38 0.00 15.58 -4.02
C PRO A 38 -1.53 15.75 -4.02
N GLU A 39 -2.02 16.95 -4.26
CA GLU A 39 -3.48 17.22 -4.27
C GLU A 39 -4.22 16.40 -5.33
N ASN A 40 -3.58 16.18 -6.47
CA ASN A 40 -4.11 15.36 -7.57
C ASN A 40 -3.90 13.85 -7.38
N PHE A 41 -3.31 13.39 -6.27
CA PHE A 41 -3.00 11.98 -6.03
C PHE A 41 -4.24 11.11 -6.15
N LYS A 42 -5.34 11.48 -5.47
CA LYS A 42 -6.57 10.70 -5.52
C LYS A 42 -7.14 10.60 -6.94
N LYS A 43 -7.13 11.70 -7.68
CA LYS A 43 -7.60 11.76 -9.08
C LYS A 43 -6.78 10.87 -10.00
N ASN A 44 -5.45 10.89 -9.86
CA ASN A 44 -4.55 10.16 -10.77
C ASN A 44 -4.49 8.65 -10.50
N VAL A 45 -4.85 8.22 -9.28
CA VAL A 45 -4.73 6.82 -8.84
C VAL A 45 -6.07 6.08 -8.82
N THR A 46 -7.18 6.78 -8.55
CA THR A 46 -8.52 6.15 -8.56
C THR A 46 -8.90 5.69 -9.96
N GLY A 47 -9.50 4.50 -10.07
CA GLY A 47 -9.85 3.85 -11.33
C GLY A 47 -8.69 3.09 -11.99
N GLN A 48 -7.47 3.23 -11.47
CA GLN A 48 -6.29 2.61 -12.09
C GLN A 48 -6.07 1.18 -11.64
N LYS A 49 -5.67 0.33 -12.60
CA LYS A 49 -5.24 -1.05 -12.36
C LYS A 49 -3.77 -1.06 -11.92
N ILE A 50 -3.46 -1.82 -10.87
CA ILE A 50 -2.08 -2.11 -10.47
C ILE A 50 -1.53 -3.20 -11.39
N ILE A 51 -0.41 -2.90 -12.06
CA ILE A 51 0.21 -3.78 -13.05
C ILE A 51 1.42 -4.54 -12.53
N LYS A 52 2.16 -3.98 -11.57
CA LYS A 52 3.32 -4.64 -10.93
C LYS A 52 3.68 -3.97 -9.61
N VAL A 53 4.29 -4.74 -8.71
CA VAL A 53 4.84 -4.25 -7.43
C VAL A 53 6.31 -4.65 -7.33
N LEU A 54 7.20 -3.66 -7.42
CA LEU A 54 8.65 -3.83 -7.37
C LEU A 54 9.22 -3.22 -6.08
N ARG A 55 10.51 -3.49 -5.83
CA ARG A 55 11.28 -2.86 -4.76
C ARG A 55 12.58 -2.32 -5.33
N ARG A 56 12.99 -1.14 -4.87
CA ARG A 56 14.34 -0.61 -5.08
C ARG A 56 14.89 -0.19 -3.72
N SER A 57 15.92 -0.90 -3.25
CA SER A 57 16.45 -0.70 -1.89
C SER A 57 15.33 -0.75 -0.84
N LYS A 58 15.12 0.32 -0.05
CA LYS A 58 14.09 0.40 1.00
C LYS A 58 12.75 1.00 0.51
N TYR A 59 12.58 1.13 -0.81
CA TYR A 59 11.36 1.66 -1.43
C TYR A 59 10.54 0.57 -2.09
N ILE A 60 9.22 0.66 -1.93
CA ILE A 60 8.22 -0.14 -2.65
C ILE A 60 7.66 0.71 -3.78
N LEU A 61 7.62 0.14 -4.99
CA LEU A 61 7.16 0.79 -6.22
C LEU A 61 5.93 0.05 -6.72
N ILE A 62 4.77 0.71 -6.71
CA ILE A 62 3.51 0.17 -7.22
C ILE A 62 3.21 0.86 -8.54
N TYR A 63 3.28 0.12 -9.62
CA TYR A 63 3.04 0.65 -10.96
C TYR A 63 1.57 0.53 -11.33
N LEU A 64 1.05 1.59 -11.93
CA LEU A 64 -0.32 1.71 -12.39
C LEU A 64 -0.38 1.64 -13.91
N LYS A 65 -1.55 1.30 -14.46
CA LYS A 65 -1.76 1.16 -15.91
C LYS A 65 -1.60 2.48 -16.69
N ASN A 66 -1.71 3.63 -16.05
CA ASN A 66 -1.51 4.97 -16.66
C ASN A 66 -0.08 5.48 -16.48
N ASP A 67 0.90 4.58 -16.41
CA ASP A 67 2.34 4.87 -16.29
C ASP A 67 2.78 5.61 -15.01
N TYR A 68 1.85 5.96 -14.12
CA TYR A 68 2.17 6.46 -12.79
C TYR A 68 2.73 5.35 -11.89
N VAL A 69 3.64 5.76 -11.00
CA VAL A 69 4.25 4.88 -9.99
C VAL A 69 4.03 5.49 -8.61
N ILE A 70 3.40 4.73 -7.72
CA ILE A 70 3.33 5.09 -6.30
C ILE A 70 4.61 4.58 -5.64
N ILE A 71 5.38 5.50 -5.06
CA ILE A 71 6.62 5.18 -4.34
C ILE A 71 6.36 5.33 -2.85
N ALA A 72 6.58 4.26 -2.09
CA ALA A 72 6.40 4.24 -0.65
C ALA A 72 7.70 3.84 0.07
N HIS A 73 7.99 4.53 1.17
CA HIS A 73 9.10 4.21 2.07
C HIS A 73 8.57 4.02 3.48
N LEU A 74 8.86 2.88 4.11
CA LEU A 74 8.29 2.51 5.40
C LEU A 74 8.91 3.28 6.58
N GLY A 75 10.11 3.84 6.43
CA GLY A 75 10.77 4.56 7.52
C GLY A 75 11.11 3.61 8.67
N MET A 76 10.86 4.03 9.91
CA MET A 76 11.17 3.20 11.09
C MET A 76 10.04 2.23 11.45
N SER A 77 8.78 2.66 11.34
CA SER A 77 7.58 1.98 11.85
C SER A 77 6.43 1.86 10.84
N GLY A 78 6.58 2.43 9.64
CA GLY A 78 5.56 2.35 8.61
C GLY A 78 5.31 0.91 8.18
N LYS A 79 4.05 0.60 7.87
CA LYS A 79 3.61 -0.73 7.46
C LYS A 79 2.45 -0.62 6.50
N PHE A 80 2.35 -1.58 5.59
CA PHE A 80 1.12 -1.84 4.85
C PHE A 80 0.26 -2.82 5.63
N ILE A 81 -1.06 -2.72 5.56
CA ILE A 81 -1.98 -3.70 6.16
C ILE A 81 -2.96 -4.10 5.07
N ILE A 82 -3.23 -5.40 4.95
CA ILE A 82 -4.21 -5.94 4.01
C ILE A 82 -5.38 -6.46 4.82
N LYS A 83 -6.55 -5.90 4.54
CA LYS A 83 -7.82 -6.33 5.14
C LYS A 83 -8.63 -7.05 4.06
N ASN A 84 -9.01 -8.29 4.33
CA ASN A 84 -9.97 -9.01 3.50
C ASN A 84 -11.39 -8.73 4.02
N ASN A 85 -12.35 -8.54 3.13
CA ASN A 85 -13.75 -8.30 3.50
C ASN A 85 -14.51 -9.61 3.81
N TYR A 86 -13.98 -10.76 3.40
CA TYR A 86 -14.65 -12.07 3.50
C TYR A 86 -14.18 -12.93 4.67
N SER A 87 -13.15 -12.50 5.39
CA SER A 87 -12.61 -13.18 6.57
C SER A 87 -12.33 -12.15 7.66
N LYS A 88 -12.64 -12.48 8.92
CA LYS A 88 -12.28 -11.66 10.09
C LYS A 88 -10.75 -11.59 10.30
N ASP A 89 -10.00 -12.41 9.57
CA ASP A 89 -8.54 -12.53 9.66
C ASP A 89 -7.81 -11.50 8.80
N PHE A 90 -6.97 -10.70 9.44
CA PHE A 90 -6.04 -9.79 8.76
C PHE A 90 -4.87 -10.59 8.18
N LEU A 91 -4.64 -10.50 6.87
CA LEU A 91 -3.53 -11.19 6.22
C LEU A 91 -2.24 -10.38 6.41
N LYS A 92 -1.29 -11.00 7.11
CA LYS A 92 -0.06 -10.39 7.62
C LYS A 92 0.88 -9.99 6.47
N THR A 93 1.25 -8.71 6.41
CA THR A 93 2.23 -8.13 5.46
C THR A 93 3.64 -8.00 6.02
N SER A 94 3.80 -8.27 7.31
CA SER A 94 5.07 -8.20 8.04
C SER A 94 5.08 -9.20 9.18
N TYR A 95 6.28 -9.61 9.60
CA TYR A 95 6.49 -10.53 10.73
C TYR A 95 6.07 -9.95 12.10
N TYR A 96 5.85 -8.63 12.21
CA TYR A 96 5.96 -7.92 13.51
C TYR A 96 4.72 -7.18 14.04
N SER A 97 3.53 -7.21 13.42
CA SER A 97 2.40 -6.45 14.01
C SER A 97 1.04 -7.15 13.97
N ASN A 98 0.55 -7.46 15.18
CA ASN A 98 -0.80 -7.95 15.46
C ASN A 98 -1.79 -6.83 15.83
N GLU A 99 -1.33 -5.58 16.04
CA GLU A 99 -2.20 -4.49 16.48
C GLU A 99 -2.66 -3.61 15.30
N PHE A 100 -3.93 -3.78 14.94
CA PHE A 100 -4.66 -2.89 14.05
C PHE A 100 -5.18 -1.69 14.85
N SER A 101 -4.54 -0.53 14.69
CA SER A 101 -5.06 0.73 15.22
C SER A 101 -5.41 1.65 14.06
N SER A 102 -6.67 2.04 13.96
CA SER A 102 -7.16 2.97 12.93
C SER A 102 -6.52 4.36 13.04
N LYS A 103 -5.99 4.72 14.22
CA LYS A 103 -5.35 6.03 14.47
C LYS A 103 -4.11 6.28 13.61
N HIS A 104 -3.44 5.22 13.14
CA HIS A 104 -2.22 5.33 12.32
C HIS A 104 -2.42 4.95 10.86
N ASN A 105 -3.68 4.83 10.41
CA ASN A 105 -3.99 4.61 9.00
C ASN A 105 -3.92 5.96 8.27
N HIS A 106 -2.83 6.24 7.57
CA HIS A 106 -2.69 7.49 6.83
C HIS A 106 -3.37 7.47 5.46
N LEU A 107 -3.31 6.33 4.77
CA LEU A 107 -4.03 6.08 3.51
C LEU A 107 -4.71 4.72 3.54
N GLU A 108 -5.90 4.66 2.96
CA GLU A 108 -6.64 3.42 2.75
C GLU A 108 -7.01 3.29 1.27
N PHE A 109 -6.67 2.15 0.67
CA PHE A 109 -7.00 1.82 -0.71
C PHE A 109 -8.14 0.80 -0.73
N PHE A 110 -9.19 1.10 -1.49
CA PHE A 110 -10.31 0.20 -1.70
C PHE A 110 -10.22 -0.35 -3.11
N PHE A 111 -10.32 -1.67 -3.25
CA PHE A 111 -10.22 -2.35 -4.53
C PHE A 111 -11.59 -2.83 -5.00
N LEU A 112 -11.79 -2.90 -6.32
CA LEU A 112 -12.94 -3.60 -6.89
C LEU A 112 -12.81 -5.10 -6.58
N ILE A 113 -13.94 -5.70 -6.21
CA ILE A 113 -14.11 -7.16 -6.19
C ILE A 113 -14.50 -7.51 -7.63
N ILE A 114 -13.69 -8.32 -8.28
CA ILE A 114 -13.92 -8.84 -9.63
C ILE A 114 -14.25 -10.32 -9.48
#